data_AF-F7XBP4-F1
#
_entry.id   AF-F7XBP4-F1
#
_cell.length_a   1.000
_cell.length_b   1.000
_cell.length_c   1.000
_cell.angle_alpha   90.00
_cell.angle_beta   90.00
_cell.angle_gamma   90.00
#
_symmetry.space_group_name_H-M   'P 1'
#
loop_
_entity.id
_entity.type
_entity.pdbx_description
1 polymer ?
#
loop_
_entity_poly.entity_id
_entity_poly.type
_entity_poly.pdbx_seq_one_letter_code
_entity_poly.pdbx_strand_id
1 'polypeptide(L)'
;MGLSNSGSDELIGWVSDLLHGNDVKRTEAAQSIVSFIDELAASRRKQSAADFMTYIVQAQVQGRSVTDEEVRGIGVLFFIAGLDTVAAALGFDLANLPQSGGSGIAAERADR
;
A
#
# COMPACT_ATOMS: atom_id res chain seq x y z
N MET A 1 7.37 -1.40 -3.72
CA MET A 1 7.19 -2.86 -3.92
C MET A 1 7.63 -3.37 -5.28
N GLY A 2 7.49 -2.60 -6.39
CA GLY A 2 7.84 -3.08 -7.74
C GLY A 2 6.70 -3.85 -8.41
N LEU A 3 5.47 -3.40 -8.19
CA LEU A 3 4.25 -4.03 -8.70
C LEU A 3 3.76 -3.28 -9.94
N SER A 4 3.19 -4.03 -10.90
CA SER A 4 2.42 -3.44 -12.00
C SER A 4 1.09 -2.92 -11.47
N ASN A 5 0.59 -1.80 -12.03
CA ASN A 5 -0.72 -1.22 -11.66
C ASN A 5 -1.93 -2.13 -11.98
N SER A 6 -1.73 -3.22 -12.73
CA SER A 6 -2.80 -4.12 -13.18
C SER A 6 -3.40 -5.04 -12.10
N GLY A 7 -3.03 -4.87 -10.82
CA GLY A 7 -3.54 -5.68 -9.70
C GLY A 7 -3.89 -4.86 -8.45
N SER A 8 -3.94 -3.54 -8.53
CA SER A 8 -4.13 -2.67 -7.36
C SER A 8 -5.48 -2.89 -6.65
N ASP A 9 -6.55 -3.17 -7.38
CA ASP A 9 -7.89 -3.34 -6.79
C ASP A 9 -7.98 -4.60 -5.90
N GLU A 10 -7.37 -5.70 -6.32
CA GLU A 10 -7.31 -6.94 -5.54
C GLU A 10 -6.50 -6.75 -4.25
N LEU A 11 -5.35 -6.08 -4.36
CA LEU A 11 -4.48 -5.74 -3.24
C LEU A 11 -5.20 -4.83 -2.22
N ILE A 12 -5.93 -3.83 -2.69
CA ILE A 12 -6.77 -2.96 -1.85
C ILE A 12 -7.89 -3.76 -1.18
N GLY A 13 -8.52 -4.67 -1.93
CA GLY A 13 -9.55 -5.57 -1.41
C GLY A 13 -9.05 -6.40 -0.23
N TRP A 14 -7.88 -7.04 -0.36
CA TRP A 14 -7.31 -7.82 0.72
C TRP A 14 -6.96 -6.98 1.95
N VAL A 15 -6.37 -5.79 1.79
CA VAL A 15 -6.07 -4.93 2.96
C VAL A 15 -7.37 -4.49 3.64
N SER A 16 -8.38 -4.11 2.86
CA SER A 16 -9.69 -3.75 3.41
C SER A 16 -10.33 -4.90 4.18
N ASP A 17 -10.35 -6.11 3.62
CA ASP A 17 -10.91 -7.30 4.28
C ASP A 17 -10.08 -7.72 5.51
N LEU A 18 -8.75 -7.55 5.48
CA LEU A 18 -7.87 -7.82 6.61
C LEU A 18 -8.17 -6.90 7.82
N LEU A 19 -8.39 -5.62 7.58
CA LEU A 19 -8.57 -4.64 8.66
C LEU A 19 -10.04 -4.52 9.10
N HIS A 20 -10.95 -4.53 8.14
CA HIS A 20 -12.36 -4.18 8.33
C HIS A 20 -13.33 -5.35 8.08
N GLY A 21 -12.85 -6.50 7.61
CA GLY A 21 -13.68 -7.69 7.37
C GLY A 21 -14.11 -8.42 8.64
N ASN A 22 -15.00 -9.40 8.47
CA ASN A 22 -15.33 -10.37 9.52
C ASN A 22 -14.21 -11.41 9.69
N ASP A 23 -14.28 -12.26 10.72
CA ASP A 23 -13.20 -13.19 11.05
C ASP A 23 -12.78 -14.12 9.89
N VAL A 24 -13.75 -14.55 9.07
CA VAL A 24 -13.48 -15.39 7.89
C VAL A 24 -12.70 -14.59 6.84
N LYS A 25 -13.22 -13.42 6.46
CA LYS A 25 -12.58 -12.53 5.48
C LYS A 25 -11.18 -12.09 5.91
N ARG A 26 -11.00 -11.79 7.20
CA ARG A 26 -9.69 -11.42 7.76
C ARG A 26 -8.68 -12.54 7.58
N THR A 27 -9.10 -13.77 7.87
CA THR A 27 -8.24 -14.95 7.75
C THR A 27 -7.87 -15.21 6.30
N GLU A 28 -8.85 -15.18 5.39
CA GLU A 28 -8.63 -15.37 3.95
C GLU A 28 -7.71 -14.28 3.38
N ALA A 29 -7.95 -13.01 3.72
CA ALA A 29 -7.12 -11.90 3.28
C ALA A 29 -5.67 -12.00 3.80
N ALA A 30 -5.48 -12.39 5.08
CA ALA A 30 -4.15 -12.61 5.63
C ALA A 30 -3.39 -13.69 4.86
N GLN A 31 -4.05 -14.81 4.54
CA GLN A 31 -3.45 -15.91 3.77
C GLN A 31 -3.08 -15.47 2.35
N SER A 32 -3.95 -14.72 1.68
CA SER A 32 -3.68 -14.19 0.33
C SER A 32 -2.49 -13.23 0.33
N ILE A 33 -2.43 -12.28 1.27
CA ILE A 33 -1.32 -11.33 1.38
C ILE A 33 -0.01 -12.06 1.64
N VAL A 34 0.00 -13.02 2.58
CA VAL A 34 1.19 -13.82 2.88
C VAL A 34 1.67 -14.61 1.66
N SER A 35 0.75 -15.27 0.95
CA SER A 35 1.08 -16.06 -0.25
C SER A 35 1.67 -15.16 -1.34
N PHE A 36 1.05 -14.00 -1.57
CA PHE A 36 1.54 -13.02 -2.54
C PHE A 36 2.95 -12.51 -2.22
N ILE A 37 3.22 -12.18 -0.95
CA ILE A 37 4.55 -11.70 -0.54
C ILE A 37 5.61 -12.78 -0.72
N ASP A 38 5.29 -14.04 -0.42
CA ASP A 38 6.19 -15.18 -0.62
C ASP A 38 6.52 -15.40 -2.09
N GLU A 39 5.51 -15.40 -2.95
CA GLU A 39 5.69 -15.56 -4.40
C GLU A 39 6.53 -14.44 -4.97
N LEU A 40 6.29 -13.20 -4.53
CA LEU A 40 7.06 -12.04 -4.93
C LEU A 40 8.51 -12.14 -4.46
N ALA A 41 8.75 -12.53 -3.21
CA ALA A 41 10.10 -12.73 -2.68
C ALA A 41 10.85 -13.84 -3.45
N ALA A 42 10.19 -14.97 -3.70
CA ALA A 42 10.76 -16.06 -4.48
C ALA A 42 11.09 -15.63 -5.93
N SER A 43 10.21 -14.85 -6.55
CA SER A 43 10.43 -14.25 -7.87
C SER A 43 11.67 -13.35 -7.86
N ARG A 44 11.79 -12.43 -6.90
CA ARG A 44 12.92 -11.47 -6.82
C ARG A 44 14.26 -12.10 -6.49
N ARG A 45 14.27 -13.25 -5.82
CA ARG A 45 15.49 -14.06 -5.65
C ARG A 45 15.99 -14.67 -6.95
N LYS A 46 15.07 -15.08 -7.83
CA LYS A 46 15.42 -15.66 -9.15
C LYS A 46 15.77 -14.57 -10.16
N GLN A 47 15.00 -13.48 -10.15
CA GLN A 47 15.14 -12.37 -11.08
C GLN A 47 14.96 -11.05 -10.33
N SER A 48 16.10 -10.45 -10.00
CA SER A 48 16.14 -9.14 -9.34
C SER A 48 15.51 -8.05 -10.21
N ALA A 49 14.83 -7.11 -9.56
CA ALA A 49 14.32 -5.89 -10.18
C ALA A 49 14.79 -4.65 -9.40
N ALA A 50 14.61 -3.46 -9.96
CA ALA A 50 14.89 -2.21 -9.26
C ALA A 50 13.75 -1.86 -8.30
N ASP A 51 13.52 -2.71 -7.28
CA ASP A 51 12.41 -2.55 -6.34
C ASP A 51 12.76 -2.91 -4.89
N PHE A 52 11.85 -2.52 -4.00
CA PHE A 52 11.99 -2.73 -2.56
C PHE A 52 12.12 -4.20 -2.18
N MET A 53 11.35 -5.11 -2.82
CA MET A 53 11.41 -6.52 -2.48
C MET A 53 12.75 -7.14 -2.87
N THR A 54 13.35 -6.71 -3.98
CA THR A 54 14.71 -7.09 -4.37
C THR A 54 15.72 -6.64 -3.32
N TYR A 55 15.60 -5.41 -2.83
CA TYR A 55 16.45 -4.91 -1.74
C TYR A 55 16.36 -5.79 -0.49
N ILE A 56 15.14 -6.14 -0.06
CA ILE A 56 14.93 -6.94 1.15
C ILE A 56 15.46 -8.37 1.01
N VAL A 57 15.21 -9.06 -0.11
CA VAL A 57 15.68 -10.46 -0.29
C VAL A 57 17.20 -10.58 -0.43
N GLN A 58 17.89 -9.48 -0.77
CA GLN A 58 19.34 -9.41 -0.88
C GLN A 58 20.01 -8.78 0.34
N ALA A 59 19.22 -8.23 1.27
CA ALA A 59 19.74 -7.52 2.42
C ALA A 59 20.51 -8.45 3.35
N GLN A 60 21.53 -7.88 3.98
CA GLN A 60 22.28 -8.51 5.06
C GLN A 60 22.18 -7.66 6.32
N VAL A 61 21.84 -8.30 7.44
CA VAL A 61 21.72 -7.68 8.75
C VAL A 61 22.66 -8.43 9.69
N GLN A 62 23.58 -7.72 10.34
CA GLN A 62 24.59 -8.32 11.22
C GLN A 62 25.42 -9.43 10.54
N GLY A 63 25.77 -9.24 9.26
CA GLY A 63 26.61 -10.17 8.51
C GLY A 63 25.92 -11.46 8.06
N ARG A 64 24.59 -11.57 8.21
CA ARG A 64 23.80 -12.69 7.67
C ARG A 64 22.72 -12.20 6.73
N SER A 65 22.32 -13.04 5.79
CA SER A 65 21.12 -12.80 4.99
C SER A 65 19.87 -12.75 5.88
N VAL A 66 18.92 -11.92 5.47
CA VAL A 66 17.58 -11.88 6.06
C VAL A 66 16.86 -13.21 5.78
N THR A 67 16.19 -13.79 6.78
CA THR A 67 15.51 -15.09 6.64
C THR A 67 14.20 -14.95 5.85
N ASP A 68 13.66 -16.06 5.35
CA ASP A 68 12.36 -16.04 4.64
C ASP A 68 11.22 -15.51 5.50
N GLU A 69 11.22 -15.83 6.79
CA GLU A 69 10.22 -15.33 7.74
C GLU A 69 10.36 -13.81 7.96
N GLU A 70 11.58 -13.30 8.08
CA GLU A 70 11.84 -11.87 8.23
C GLU A 70 11.48 -11.10 6.96
N VAL A 71 11.84 -11.62 5.77
CA VAL A 71 11.44 -11.04 4.47
C VAL A 71 9.92 -10.95 4.38
N ARG A 72 9.22 -12.04 4.71
CA ARG A 72 7.75 -12.10 4.71
C ARG A 72 7.17 -11.07 5.66
N GLY A 73 7.63 -11.05 6.92
CA GLY A 73 7.15 -10.11 7.93
C GLY A 73 7.33 -8.65 7.52
N ILE A 74 8.51 -8.30 6.99
CA ILE A 74 8.80 -6.96 6.47
C ILE A 74 7.90 -6.63 5.28
N GLY A 75 7.75 -7.56 4.32
CA GLY A 75 6.91 -7.37 3.14
C GLY A 75 5.44 -7.17 3.50
N VAL A 76 4.89 -8.00 4.38
CA VAL A 76 3.50 -7.88 4.88
C VAL A 76 3.31 -6.55 5.62
N LEU A 77 4.22 -6.20 6.54
CA LEU A 77 4.13 -4.96 7.29
C LEU A 77 4.14 -3.73 6.36
N PHE A 78 5.08 -3.70 5.41
CA PHE A 78 5.18 -2.61 4.44
C PHE A 78 3.91 -2.50 3.59
N PHE A 79 3.35 -3.65 3.20
CA PHE A 79 2.15 -3.73 2.38
C PHE A 79 0.92 -3.14 3.08
N ILE A 80 0.62 -3.59 4.30
CA ILE A 80 -0.58 -3.14 5.04
C ILE A 80 -0.42 -1.70 5.55
N ALA A 81 0.77 -1.33 6.02
CA ALA A 81 1.01 -0.01 6.60
C ALA A 81 0.95 1.08 5.53
N GLY A 82 1.46 0.81 4.33
CA GLY A 82 1.51 1.79 3.26
C GLY A 82 0.16 2.11 2.63
N LEU A 83 -0.84 1.24 2.78
CA LEU A 83 -2.12 1.40 2.09
C LEU A 83 -3.19 2.05 2.97
N ASP A 84 -3.38 1.56 4.20
CA ASP A 84 -4.46 2.02 5.07
C ASP A 84 -4.16 3.39 5.70
N THR A 85 -2.93 3.58 6.19
CA THR A 85 -2.56 4.83 6.90
C THR A 85 -2.42 6.02 5.95
N VAL A 86 -1.85 5.81 4.76
CA VAL A 86 -1.66 6.89 3.77
C VAL A 86 -3.00 7.31 3.17
N ALA A 87 -3.89 6.35 2.87
CA ALA A 87 -5.23 6.65 2.37
C ALA A 87 -6.04 7.45 3.39
N ALA A 88 -6.00 7.05 4.67
CA ALA A 88 -6.69 7.78 5.74
C ALA A 88 -6.14 9.21 5.94
N ALA A 89 -4.81 9.37 5.94
CA ALA A 89 -4.17 10.68 6.07
C ALA A 89 -4.56 11.61 4.91
N LEU A 90 -4.44 11.15 3.66
CA LEU A 90 -4.83 11.94 2.49
C LEU A 90 -6.32 12.27 2.47
N GLY A 91 -7.18 11.32 2.86
CA GLY A 91 -8.61 11.56 2.98
C GLY A 91 -8.95 12.64 4.00
N PHE A 92 -8.27 12.62 5.15
CA PHE A 92 -8.41 13.66 6.17
C PHE A 92 -7.91 15.02 5.67
N ASP A 93 -6.73 15.08 5.06
CA ASP A 93 -6.15 16.32 4.54
C ASP A 93 -7.08 16.97 3.52
N LEU A 94 -7.56 16.19 2.53
CA LEU A 94 -8.47 16.68 1.50
C LEU A 94 -9.83 17.13 2.06
N ALA A 95 -10.36 16.45 3.08
CA ALA A 95 -11.60 16.84 3.73
C ALA A 95 -11.50 18.17 4.49
N ASN A 96 -10.29 18.53 4.95
CA ASN A 96 -10.03 19.76 5.70
C ASN A 96 -9.46 20.90 4.84
N LEU A 97 -9.23 20.67 3.54
CA LEU A 97 -8.91 21.76 2.64
C LEU A 97 -10.13 22.68 2.51
N PRO A 98 -9.97 24.01 2.65
CA PRO A 98 -11.02 24.95 2.32
C PRO A 98 -11.44 24.72 0.87
N GLN A 99 -12.70 24.36 0.66
CA GLN A 99 -13.31 24.35 -0.67
C GLN A 99 -13.36 25.80 -1.13
N SER A 100 -12.32 26.27 -1.81
CA SER A 100 -12.33 27.57 -2.49
C SER A 100 -13.23 27.47 -3.72
N GLY A 101 -14.53 27.33 -3.49
CA GLY A 101 -15.55 27.54 -4.50
C GLY A 101 -15.56 29.02 -4.86
N GLY A 102 -15.37 29.32 -6.15
CA GLY A 102 -15.25 30.67 -6.67
C GLY A 102 -16.40 31.58 -6.24
N SER A 103 -16.12 32.47 -5.29
CA SER A 103 -16.93 33.64 -5.00
C SER A 103 -16.09 34.86 -5.37
N GLY A 104 -16.07 35.20 -6.66
CA GLY A 104 -15.22 36.27 -7.17
C GLY A 104 -15.55 36.79 -8.57
N ILE A 105 -16.65 36.35 -9.19
CA ILE A 105 -17.11 36.90 -10.48
C ILE A 105 -18.63 37.04 -10.47
N ALA A 106 -19.18 37.90 -9.60
CA ALA A 106 -20.60 38.30 -9.68
C ALA A 106 -20.90 39.69 -9.08
N ALA A 107 -19.90 40.54 -8.82
CA ALA A 107 -20.12 41.85 -8.20
C ALA A 107 -19.85 43.07 -9.10
N GLU A 108 -19.46 42.88 -10.38
CA GLU A 108 -19.11 44.01 -11.25
C GLU A 108 -19.95 44.04 -12.55
N ARG A 109 -21.28 44.09 -12.42
CA ARG A 109 -22.19 44.40 -13.55
C ARG A 109 -23.46 45.18 -13.18
N ALA A 110 -23.50 45.83 -12.02
CA ALA A 110 -24.67 46.61 -11.59
C ALA A 110 -24.47 48.14 -11.58
N ASP A 111 -23.36 48.65 -12.12
CA ASP A 111 -23.07 50.10 -12.13
C ASP A 111 -22.51 50.61 -13.47
N ARG A 112 -23.09 50.16 -14.59
CA ARG A 112 -22.95 50.81 -15.91
C ARG A 112 -24.24 50.73 -16.71
#